data_AF-A0AAW2J1W4-F1
#
_entry.id   AF-A0AAW2J1W4-F1
#
_cell.length_a   1.000
_cell.length_b   1.000
_cell.length_c   1.000
_cell.angle_alpha   90.00
_cell.angle_beta   90.00
_cell.angle_gamma   90.00
#
_symmetry.space_group_name_H-M   'P 1'
#
loop_
_entity.id
_entity.type
_entity.pdbx_description
1 polymer ?
#
loop_
_entity_poly.entity_id
_entity_poly.type
_entity_poly.pdbx_seq_one_letter_code
_entity_poly.pdbx_strand_id
1 'polypeptide(L)'
;MTELANQHQEKAEPVLDYINTWRNLSLSCKDALSEISAIELCIQSMHWELCYILQTNKTKTFGELATRAHGIQMSFKCKEDEYLVDASEDDGEDDEATP
;
A
#
# COMPACT_ATOMS: atom_id res chain seq x y z
N MET A 1 11.43 -6.25 20.58
CA MET A 1 11.53 -5.11 19.63
C MET A 1 12.00 -5.48 18.22
N THR A 2 12.95 -6.39 18.01
CA THR A 2 13.59 -6.63 16.69
C THR A 2 12.66 -7.20 15.61
N GLU A 3 11.66 -8.02 15.96
CA GLU A 3 10.73 -8.59 14.96
C GLU A 3 9.76 -7.54 14.38
N LEU A 4 9.34 -6.56 15.17
CA LEU A 4 8.49 -5.45 14.71
C LEU A 4 9.26 -4.52 13.78
N ALA A 5 10.51 -4.18 14.13
CA ALA A 5 11.34 -3.30 13.33
C ALA A 5 11.81 -3.91 11.99
N ASN A 6 11.78 -5.23 11.86
CA ASN A 6 12.12 -5.94 10.62
C ASN A 6 10.89 -6.29 9.78
N GLN A 7 9.68 -6.04 10.29
CA GLN A 7 8.49 -6.21 9.48
C GLN A 7 8.35 -5.02 8.54
N HIS A 8 8.23 -5.31 7.26
CA HIS A 8 8.03 -4.34 6.20
C HIS A 8 6.91 -4.87 5.31
N GLN A 9 6.04 -3.97 4.85
CA GLN A 9 4.98 -4.37 3.93
C GLN A 9 5.60 -4.89 2.63
N GLU A 10 5.31 -6.14 2.26
CA GLU A 10 5.76 -6.71 0.99
C GLU A 10 5.01 -6.08 -0.19
N LYS A 11 5.65 -6.01 -1.36
CA LYS A 11 5.09 -5.35 -2.56
C LYS A 11 3.75 -5.95 -3.02
N ALA A 12 3.51 -7.23 -2.74
CA ALA A 12 2.29 -7.94 -3.12
C ALA A 12 1.29 -8.08 -1.95
N GLU A 13 1.67 -7.69 -0.73
CA GLU A 13 0.82 -7.89 0.45
C GLU A 13 -0.23 -6.76 0.56
N PRO A 14 -1.53 -7.11 0.67
CA PRO A 14 -2.57 -6.11 0.88
C PRO A 14 -2.39 -5.41 2.22
N VAL A 15 -2.53 -4.09 2.25
CA VAL A 15 -2.24 -3.27 3.45
C VAL A 15 -3.08 -3.65 4.66
N LEU A 16 -4.27 -4.20 4.43
CA LEU A 16 -5.15 -4.69 5.50
C LEU A 16 -4.59 -5.93 6.19
N ASP A 17 -3.97 -6.83 5.42
CA ASP A 17 -3.38 -8.06 5.95
C ASP A 17 -2.11 -7.72 6.73
N TYR A 18 -1.28 -6.83 6.18
CA TYR A 18 -0.13 -6.24 6.86
C TYR A 18 -0.52 -5.65 8.22
N ILE A 19 -1.54 -4.77 8.26
CA ILE A 19 -1.98 -4.10 9.49
C ILE A 19 -2.49 -5.11 10.53
N ASN A 20 -3.22 -6.14 10.09
CA ASN A 20 -3.71 -7.18 10.99
C ASN A 20 -2.56 -8.02 11.57
N THR A 21 -1.58 -8.39 10.74
CA THR A 21 -0.36 -9.08 11.17
C THR A 21 0.44 -8.24 12.16
N TRP A 22 0.62 -6.95 11.87
CA TRP A 22 1.30 -6.01 12.75
C TRP A 22 0.61 -5.84 14.10
N ARG A 23 -0.72 -5.77 14.10
CA ARG A 23 -1.52 -5.70 15.33
C ARG A 23 -1.34 -6.95 16.20
N ASN A 24 -1.34 -8.14 15.58
CA ASN A 24 -1.10 -9.39 16.31
C ASN A 24 0.32 -9.47 16.86
N LEU A 25 1.32 -9.01 16.10
CA LEU A 25 2.71 -8.91 16.54
C LEU A 25 2.89 -7.90 17.68
N SER A 26 2.22 -6.74 17.61
CA SER A 26 2.30 -5.74 18.68
C SER A 26 1.69 -6.26 19.98
N LEU A 27 0.60 -7.02 19.90
CA LEU A 27 -0.03 -7.68 21.05
C LEU A 27 0.83 -8.80 21.63
N SER A 28 1.61 -9.47 20.79
CA SER A 28 2.54 -10.53 21.21
C SER A 28 3.87 -9.99 21.72
N CYS A 29 4.12 -8.69 21.58
CA CYS A 29 5.35 -8.06 22.05
C CYS A 29 5.39 -8.02 23.57
N LYS A 30 6.49 -8.49 24.17
CA LYS A 30 6.70 -8.46 25.63
C LYS A 30 6.90 -7.04 26.16
N ASP A 31 7.37 -6.14 25.31
CA ASP A 31 7.45 -4.72 25.62
C ASP A 31 6.04 -4.12 25.49
N ALA A 32 5.55 -3.49 26.56
CA ALA A 32 4.27 -2.82 26.58
C ALA A 32 4.32 -1.57 25.68
N LEU A 33 4.13 -1.76 24.37
CA LEU A 33 3.96 -0.67 23.42
C LEU A 33 2.58 -0.05 23.64
N SER A 34 2.54 1.27 23.77
CA SER A 34 1.28 2.00 23.66
C SER A 34 0.69 1.80 22.27
N GLU A 35 -0.64 1.73 22.16
CA GLU A 35 -1.34 1.60 20.88
C GLU A 35 -0.88 2.67 19.88
N ILE A 36 -0.64 3.90 20.36
CA ILE A 36 -0.15 5.01 19.52
C ILE A 36 1.25 4.70 18.97
N SER A 37 2.17 4.24 19.83
CA SER A 37 3.53 3.91 19.39
C SER A 37 3.56 2.72 18.44
N ALA A 38 2.69 1.73 18.65
CA ALA A 38 2.53 0.61 17.74
C ALA A 38 2.02 1.06 16.36
N ILE A 39 1.07 2.01 16.32
CA ILE A 39 0.56 2.62 15.09
C ILE A 39 1.65 3.42 14.38
N GLU A 40 2.41 4.26 15.09
CA GLU A 40 3.50 5.05 14.51
C GLU A 40 4.57 4.15 13.88
N LEU A 41 4.97 3.07 14.55
CA LEU A 41 5.94 2.11 14.01
C LEU A 41 5.37 1.31 12.84
N CYS A 42 4.08 0.95 12.88
CA CYS A 42 3.38 0.30 11.78
C CYS A 42 3.37 1.19 10.52
N ILE A 43 3.11 2.50 10.67
CA ILE A 43 3.15 3.46 9.56
C ILE A 43 4.57 3.58 8.98
N GLN A 44 5.59 3.65 9.85
CA GLN A 44 6.99 3.78 9.41
C GLN A 44 7.50 2.56 8.63
N SER A 45 6.92 1.39 8.87
CA SER A 45 7.29 0.12 8.23
C SER A 45 6.46 -0.20 6.97
N MET A 46 5.43 0.60 6.67
CA MET A 46 4.70 0.53 5.40
C MET A 46 5.51 1.08 4.22
N HIS A 47 5.02 0.84 3.01
CA HIS A 47 5.56 1.47 1.81
C HIS A 47 5.60 2.99 1.94
N TRP A 48 6.69 3.62 1.48
CA TRP A 48 6.98 5.04 1.70
C TRP A 48 5.84 5.97 1.23
N GLU A 49 5.17 5.62 0.13
CA GLU A 49 4.02 6.38 -0.40
C GLU A 49 2.80 6.37 0.54
N LEU A 50 2.50 5.21 1.13
CA LEU A 50 1.44 5.07 2.12
C LEU A 50 1.81 5.83 3.39
N CYS A 51 3.05 5.67 3.84
CA CYS A 51 3.59 6.31 5.04
C CYS A 51 3.50 7.85 4.95
N TYR A 52 3.88 8.44 3.82
CA TYR A 52 3.83 9.89 3.61
C TYR A 52 2.41 10.45 3.76
N ILE A 53 1.42 9.77 3.16
CA ILE A 53 0.03 10.21 3.21
C ILE A 53 -0.57 9.96 4.60
N LEU A 54 -0.25 8.83 5.24
CA LEU A 54 -0.75 8.47 6.56
C LEU A 54 -0.18 9.36 7.68
N GLN A 55 1.09 9.78 7.60
CA GLN A 55 1.71 10.68 8.59
C GLN A 55 1.02 12.05 8.70
N THR A 56 0.38 12.53 7.63
CA THR A 56 -0.33 13.82 7.65
C THR A 56 -1.57 13.81 8.54
N ASN A 57 -2.05 12.63 8.96
CA ASN A 57 -3.26 12.47 9.75
C ASN A 57 -2.95 11.68 11.03
N LYS A 58 -3.24 12.27 12.20
CA LYS A 58 -3.08 11.55 13.48
C LYS A 58 -4.15 10.49 13.64
N THR A 59 -3.89 9.28 13.14
CA THR A 59 -4.69 8.09 13.43
C THR A 59 -4.44 7.65 14.87
N LYS A 60 -5.51 7.46 15.65
CA LYS A 60 -5.41 7.04 17.06
C LYS A 60 -5.70 5.57 17.27
N THR A 61 -6.28 4.91 16.26
CA THR A 61 -6.68 3.50 16.33
C THR A 61 -6.26 2.75 15.07
N PHE A 62 -6.04 1.43 15.20
CA PHE A 62 -5.75 0.55 14.06
C PHE A 62 -6.87 0.52 13.02
N GLY A 63 -8.13 0.72 13.43
CA GLY A 63 -9.27 0.76 12.50
C GLY A 63 -9.27 1.99 11.59
N GLU A 64 -8.94 3.15 12.13
CA GLU A 64 -8.76 4.37 11.34
C GLU A 64 -7.58 4.22 10.36
N LEU A 65 -6.47 3.66 10.85
CA LEU A 65 -5.29 3.36 10.03
C LEU A 65 -5.66 2.44 8.85
N ALA A 66 -6.34 1.32 9.11
CA ALA A 66 -6.76 0.36 8.09
C ALA A 66 -7.66 0.98 7.02
N THR A 67 -8.66 1.76 7.45
CA THR A 67 -9.60 2.42 6.54
C THR A 67 -8.89 3.42 5.63
N ARG A 68 -8.01 4.25 6.20
CA ARG A 68 -7.22 5.24 5.43
C ARG A 68 -6.25 4.56 4.49
N ALA A 69 -5.49 3.60 4.99
CA ALA A 69 -4.49 2.86 4.21
C ALA A 69 -5.12 2.15 3.02
N HIS A 70 -6.29 1.54 3.20
CA HIS A 70 -7.05 0.92 2.11
C HIS A 70 -7.48 1.94 1.04
N GLY A 71 -8.03 3.10 1.45
CA GLY A 71 -8.44 4.14 0.50
C GLY A 71 -7.26 4.67 -0.33
N ILE A 72 -6.10 4.83 0.31
CA ILE A 72 -4.87 5.27 -0.37
C ILE A 72 -4.35 4.17 -1.31
N GLN A 73 -4.28 2.91 -0.87
CA GLN A 73 -3.88 1.78 -1.71
C GLN A 73 -4.77 1.66 -2.96
N MET A 74 -6.08 1.87 -2.82
CA MET A 74 -7.01 1.90 -3.96
C MET A 74 -6.69 3.03 -4.93
N SER A 75 -6.29 4.20 -4.41
CA SER A 75 -5.89 5.36 -5.22
C SER A 75 -4.59 5.14 -6.01
N PHE A 76 -3.72 4.25 -5.53
CA PHE A 76 -2.51 3.82 -6.25
C PHE A 76 -2.83 2.73 -7.28
N LYS A 77 -3.66 1.75 -6.92
CA LYS A 77 -4.08 0.68 -7.83
C LYS A 77 -4.89 1.19 -9.02
N CYS A 78 -5.70 2.24 -8.82
CA CYS A 78 -6.40 2.91 -9.94
C CYS A 78 -5.47 3.59 -10.96
N LYS A 79 -4.18 3.84 -10.63
CA LYS A 79 -3.23 4.45 -11.57
C LYS A 79 -2.50 3.44 -12.44
N GLU A 80 -2.46 2.17 -12.05
CA GLU A 80 -1.84 1.10 -12.84
C GLU A 80 -2.70 0.66 -14.05
N ASP A 81 -4.01 0.92 -14.00
CA ASP A 81 -4.94 0.61 -15.10
C ASP A 81 -4.95 1.67 -16.23
N GLU A 82 -4.43 2.89 -15.99
CA GLU A 82 -4.44 3.98 -16.99
C GLU A 82 -3.30 3.88 -18.02
N TYR A 83 -2.34 2.97 -17.84
CA TYR A 83 -1.15 2.81 -18.70
C TYR A 83 -1.18 1.60 -19.65
N LEU A 84 -2.27 0.82 -19.70
CA LEU A 84 -2.41 -0.34 -20.59
C LEU A 84 -3.40 -0.15 -21.76
N VAL A 85 -3.60 1.10 -22.19
CA VAL A 85 -4.36 1.40 -23.42
C VAL A 85 -3.51 2.27 -24.36
N ASP A 86 -2.61 1.64 -25.13
CA ASP A 86 -2.34 1.99 -26.55
C ASP A 86 -1.23 1.09 -27.11
N ALA A 87 -1.58 -0.13 -27.52
CA ALA A 87 -0.73 -0.95 -28.38
C ALA A 87 -1.57 -1.94 -29.20
N SER A 88 -2.53 -1.40 -29.96
CA SER A 88 -3.37 -2.13 -30.95
C SER A 88 -4.38 -1.12 -31.49
N GLU A 89 -4.54 -0.77 -32.76
CA GLU A 89 -4.07 -1.22 -34.07
C GLU A 89 -4.25 0.02 -34.99
N ASP A 90 -3.36 0.29 -35.94
CA ASP A 90 -3.78 0.96 -37.18
C ASP A 90 -3.15 0.21 -38.34
N ASP A 91 -4.03 -0.48 -39.04
CA ASP A 91 -3.83 -1.37 -40.17
C ASP A 91 -3.24 -0.54 -41.32
N GLY A 92 -1.98 -0.82 -41.67
CA GLY A 92 -1.35 -0.24 -42.86
C GLY A 92 -2.03 -0.82 -44.09
N GLU A 93 -3.03 -0.11 -44.61
CA GLU A 93 -3.69 -0.45 -45.87
C GLU A 93 -2.68 -0.33 -47.02
N ASP A 94 -2.36 -1.49 -47.60
CA ASP A 94 -1.36 -1.73 -48.63
C ASP A 94 -1.68 -0.96 -49.93
N ASP A 95 -0.67 -0.28 -50.46
CA ASP A 95 -0.66 0.40 -51.75
C ASP A 95 -0.66 -0.65 -52.88
N GLU A 96 -1.83 -1.01 -53.44
CA GLU A 96 -1.89 -1.72 -54.72
C GLU A 96 -2.21 -0.75 -55.86
N ALA A 97 -1.14 -0.16 -56.39
CA ALA A 97 -1.10 0.44 -57.71
C ALA A 97 -1.31 -0.63 -58.80
N THR A 98 -2.25 -0.43 -59.74
CA THR A 98 -2.09 -0.80 -61.17
C THR A 98 -3.28 -0.35 -62.03
N PRO A 99 -3.16 -0.29 -63.37
CA PRO A 99 -2.08 0.22 -64.24
C PRO A 99 -2.44 1.53 -64.95
#